data_AF-A0A2N2AEA0-F1
#
_entry.id   AF-A0A2N2AEA0-F1
#
_cell.length_a   1.000
_cell.length_b   1.000
_cell.length_c   1.000
_cell.angle_alpha   90.00
_cell.angle_beta   90.00
_cell.angle_gamma   90.00
#
_symmetry.space_group_name_H-M   'P 1'
#
loop_
_entity.id
_entity.type
_entity.pdbx_description
1 polymer ?
#
loop_
_entity_poly.entity_id
_entity_poly.type
_entity_poly.pdbx_seq_one_letter_code
_entity_poly.pdbx_strand_id
1 'polypeptide(L)'
;MKIKANSIPADLLEKIKNPDPLEGEDILIEDSNGDLLGAILQPKAYEFFLKKVEEREDELDSALVESFDKDSKTLDDLLGE
;
A
#
# COMPACT_ATOMS: atom_id res chain seq x y z
N MET A 1 -9.31 2.55 -7.86
CA MET A 1 -10.61 2.14 -8.46
C MET A 1 -11.56 1.73 -7.33
N LYS A 2 -12.86 2.04 -7.40
CA LYS A 2 -13.84 1.62 -6.36
C LYS A 2 -14.93 0.78 -7.02
N ILE A 3 -15.20 -0.41 -6.48
CA ILE A 3 -16.23 -1.34 -6.95
C ILE A 3 -17.41 -1.28 -5.97
N LYS A 4 -18.65 -1.38 -6.48
CA LYS A 4 -19.84 -1.38 -5.63
C LYS A 4 -20.11 -2.79 -5.12
N ALA A 5 -20.57 -2.94 -3.88
CA ALA A 5 -20.82 -4.25 -3.29
C ALA A 5 -21.87 -5.08 -4.06
N ASN A 6 -22.82 -4.44 -4.74
CA ASN A 6 -23.85 -5.11 -5.54
C ASN A 6 -23.33 -5.72 -6.85
N SER A 7 -22.11 -5.41 -7.27
CA SER A 7 -21.45 -6.06 -8.42
C SER A 7 -20.55 -7.22 -8.01
N ILE A 8 -20.50 -7.56 -6.72
CA ILE A 8 -19.72 -8.67 -6.18
C ILE A 8 -20.67 -9.85 -5.95
N PRO A 9 -20.27 -11.09 -6.29
CA PRO A 9 -21.02 -12.30 -5.93
C PRO A 9 -21.37 -12.35 -4.44
N ALA A 10 -22.58 -12.79 -4.11
CA ALA A 10 -23.13 -12.69 -2.76
C ALA A 10 -22.35 -13.53 -1.73
N ASP A 11 -21.88 -14.70 -2.14
CA ASP A 11 -21.01 -15.61 -1.39
C ASP A 11 -19.66 -14.97 -1.04
N LEU A 12 -19.02 -14.32 -2.02
CA LEU A 12 -17.77 -13.60 -1.78
C LEU A 12 -18.00 -12.39 -0.88
N LEU A 13 -19.10 -11.66 -1.08
CA LEU A 13 -19.47 -10.51 -0.25
C LEU A 13 -19.72 -10.92 1.21
N GLU A 14 -20.31 -12.08 1.45
CA GLU A 14 -20.52 -12.62 2.79
C GLU A 14 -19.19 -12.93 3.48
N LYS A 15 -18.26 -13.60 2.79
CA LYS A 15 -16.91 -13.89 3.29
C LYS A 15 -16.13 -12.61 3.62
N ILE A 16 -16.26 -11.57 2.80
CA ILE A 16 -15.61 -10.27 3.06
C ILE A 16 -16.16 -9.62 4.34
N LYS A 17 -17.48 -9.68 4.54
CA LYS A 17 -18.15 -9.04 5.69
C LYS A 17 -17.96 -9.82 6.99
N ASN A 18 -17.90 -11.13 6.91
CA ASN A 18 -17.77 -12.04 8.03
C ASN A 18 -16.56 -12.94 7.79
N PRO A 19 -15.33 -12.41 7.89
CA PRO A 19 -14.13 -13.22 7.75
C PRO A 19 -14.10 -14.27 8.85
N ASP A 20 -13.69 -15.49 8.50
CA ASP A 20 -13.52 -16.56 9.47
C ASP A 20 -12.24 -16.29 10.28
N PRO A 21 -12.33 -16.13 11.62
CA PRO A 21 -11.16 -15.87 12.45
C PRO A 21 -10.13 -17.03 12.47
N LEU A 22 -10.51 -18.23 12.01
CA LEU A 22 -9.64 -19.41 11.95
C LEU A 22 -8.97 -19.60 10.58
N GLU A 23 -9.67 -19.33 9.48
CA GLU A 23 -9.15 -19.51 8.12
C GLU A 23 -8.33 -18.31 7.63
N GLY A 24 -8.48 -17.17 8.28
CA GLY A 24 -7.72 -15.95 7.99
C GLY A 24 -8.62 -14.80 7.56
N GLU A 25 -8.07 -13.58 7.68
CA GLU A 25 -8.79 -12.35 7.34
C GLU A 25 -8.80 -12.05 5.83
N ASP A 26 -7.89 -12.67 5.08
CA ASP A 26 -7.61 -12.37 3.68
C ASP A 26 -8.16 -13.44 2.74
N ILE A 27 -8.68 -13.02 1.58
CA ILE A 27 -9.19 -13.92 0.54
C ILE A 27 -8.19 -13.94 -0.62
N LEU A 28 -7.59 -15.10 -0.87
CA LEU A 28 -6.69 -15.34 -2.01
C LEU A 28 -7.49 -15.75 -3.24
N ILE A 29 -7.15 -15.18 -4.39
CA ILE A 29 -7.76 -15.47 -5.68
C ILE A 29 -6.70 -16.15 -6.54
N GLU A 30 -6.89 -17.43 -6.82
CA GLU A 30 -5.98 -18.25 -7.61
C GLU A 30 -6.60 -18.57 -8.98
N ASP A 31 -5.76 -18.82 -9.97
CA ASP A 31 -6.18 -19.35 -11.26
C ASP A 31 -6.38 -20.87 -11.23
N SER A 32 -6.73 -21.47 -12.37
CA SER A 32 -6.91 -22.93 -12.47
C SER A 32 -5.64 -23.76 -12.29
N ASN A 33 -4.47 -23.13 -12.40
CA ASN A 33 -3.16 -23.76 -12.22
C ASN A 33 -2.67 -23.64 -10.77
N GLY A 34 -3.37 -22.88 -9.93
CA GLY A 34 -2.98 -22.58 -8.55
C GLY A 34 -2.09 -21.33 -8.43
N ASP A 35 -1.95 -20.53 -9.49
CA ASP A 35 -1.18 -19.30 -9.45
C ASP A 35 -2.00 -18.18 -8.81
N LEU A 36 -1.40 -17.46 -7.86
CA LEU A 36 -2.05 -16.35 -7.17
C LEU A 36 -2.23 -15.14 -8.11
N LEU A 37 -3.49 -14.82 -8.44
CA LEU A 37 -3.86 -13.67 -9.25
C LEU A 37 -4.02 -12.39 -8.43
N GLY A 38 -4.44 -12.52 -7.16
CA GLY A 38 -4.63 -11.38 -6.28
C GLY A 38 -5.19 -11.76 -4.92
N ALA A 39 -5.36 -10.75 -4.06
CA ALA A 39 -5.91 -10.91 -2.73
C ALA A 39 -6.90 -9.79 -2.39
N ILE A 40 -7.91 -10.11 -1.58
CA ILE A 40 -8.81 -9.14 -0.95
C ILE A 40 -8.46 -9.10 0.53
N LEU A 41 -7.97 -7.96 1.00
CA LEU A 41 -7.56 -7.73 2.38
C LEU A 41 -8.68 -7.03 3.17
N GLN A 42 -8.73 -7.26 4.48
CA GLN A 42 -9.60 -6.49 5.36
C GLN A 42 -9.17 -5.00 5.37
N PRO A 43 -10.12 -4.06 5.52
CA PRO A 43 -9.80 -2.63 5.53
C PRO A 43 -8.73 -2.26 6.56
N LYS A 44 -8.76 -2.85 7.77
CA LYS A 44 -7.77 -2.60 8.82
C LYS A 44 -6.37 -3.08 8.44
N ALA A 45 -6.26 -4.24 7.81
CA ALA A 45 -4.98 -4.76 7.34
C ALA A 45 -4.40 -3.87 6.24
N TYR A 46 -5.23 -3.46 5.28
CA TYR A 46 -4.83 -2.52 4.22
C TYR A 46 -4.32 -1.18 4.78
N GLU A 47 -5.07 -0.57 5.72
CA GLU A 47 -4.66 0.67 6.39
C GLU A 47 -3.34 0.50 7.16
N PHE A 48 -3.17 -0.63 7.86
CA PHE A 48 -1.93 -0.94 8.57
C PHE A 48 -0.73 -1.03 7.61
N PHE A 49 -0.87 -1.73 6.49
CA PHE A 49 0.21 -1.85 5.52
C PHE A 49 0.56 -0.51 4.87
N LEU A 50 -0.43 0.32 4.51
CA LEU A 50 -0.18 1.67 4.00
C LEU A 50 0.64 2.49 5.00
N LYS A 51 0.20 2.52 6.27
CA LYS A 51 0.90 3.25 7.32
C LYS A 51 2.35 2.77 7.49
N LYS A 52 2.59 1.46 7.38
CA LYS A 52 3.93 0.89 7.50
C LYS A 52 4.84 1.25 6.32
N VAL A 53 4.28 1.37 5.13
CA VAL A 53 5.02 1.85 3.96
C VAL A 53 5.39 3.32 4.15
N GLU A 54 4.42 4.16 4.54
CA GLU A 54 4.65 5.58 4.82
C GLU A 54 5.72 5.79 5.91
N GLU A 55 5.62 5.09 7.04
CA GLU A 55 6.63 5.14 8.11
C GLU A 55 8.04 4.78 7.60
N ARG A 56 8.13 3.82 6.66
CA ARG A 56 9.42 3.40 6.09
C ARG A 56 9.98 4.40 5.09
N GLU A 57 9.12 5.06 4.31
CA GLU A 57 9.50 6.16 3.43
C GLU A 57 10.00 7.35 4.25
N ASP A 58 9.28 7.73 5.30
CA ASP A 58 9.68 8.79 6.23
C ASP A 58 11.03 8.51 6.89
N GLU A 59 11.30 7.26 7.28
CA GLU A 59 12.61 6.84 7.81
C GLU A 59 13.72 6.97 6.77
N LEU A 60 13.46 6.59 5.52
CA LEU A 60 14.43 6.68 4.44
C LEU A 60 14.75 8.13 4.11
N ASP A 61 13.74 9.00 4.03
CA ASP A 61 13.91 10.43 3.79
C ASP A 61 14.62 11.11 4.98
N SER A 62 14.29 10.72 6.21
CA SER A 62 14.98 11.20 7.42
C SER A 62 16.42 10.67 7.52
N ALA A 63 16.74 9.53 6.91
CA ALA A 63 18.10 9.02 6.78
C ALA A 63 18.84 9.66 5.58
N LEU A 64 18.10 10.07 4.56
CA LEU A 64 18.51 10.95 3.45
C LEU A 64 18.50 12.42 3.89
N VAL A 65 18.94 12.71 5.11
CA VAL A 65 19.56 14.00 5.40
C VAL A 65 20.81 14.05 4.54
N GLU A 66 20.64 14.46 3.27
CA GLU A 66 21.67 15.15 2.52
C GLU A 66 22.19 16.19 3.48
N SER A 67 23.44 16.00 3.90
CA SER A 67 24.18 17.02 4.62
C SER A 67 24.04 18.29 3.79
N PHE A 68 23.33 19.29 4.33
CA PHE A 68 23.21 20.59 3.72
C PHE A 68 24.62 21.08 3.38
N ASP A 69 25.02 20.91 2.12
CA ASP A 69 26.34 21.28 1.66
C ASP A 69 26.28 22.76 1.37
N LYS A 70 26.85 23.55 2.27
CA LYS A 70 26.90 25.00 2.16
C LYS A 70 27.63 25.46 0.89
N ASP A 71 28.41 24.58 0.26
CA ASP A 71 29.12 24.83 -0.99
C ASP A 71 28.33 24.37 -2.24
N SER A 72 27.12 23.82 -2.07
CA SER A 72 26.23 23.50 -3.20
C SER A 72 25.74 24.77 -3.87
N LYS A 73 26.03 24.89 -5.17
CA LYS A 73 25.60 26.03 -6.00
C LYS A 73 24.08 26.17 -5.96
N THR A 74 23.61 27.34 -5.58
CA THR A 74 22.20 27.69 -5.60
C THR A 74 21.72 27.93 -7.04
N LEU A 75 20.40 27.92 -7.25
CA LEU A 75 19.81 28.31 -8.54
C LEU A 75 20.22 29.73 -8.95
N ASP A 76 20.44 30.63 -7.98
CA ASP A 76 20.95 31.98 -8.22
C ASP A 76 22.42 31.98 -8.69
N ASP A 77 23.26 31.06 -8.20
CA ASP A 77 24.65 30.90 -8.65
C ASP A 77 24.76 30.35 -10.09
N LEU A 78 23.70 29.69 -10.58
CA LEU A 78 23.62 29.11 -11.92
C LEU A 78 22.98 30.08 -12.93
N LEU A 79 22.16 31.02 -12.47
CA LEU A 79 21.42 31.96 -13.32
C LEU A 79 22.13 33.30 -13.54
N GLY A 80 23.27 33.52 -12.88
CA GLY A 80 24.28 34.55 -13.20
C GLY A 80 23.76 35.89 -13.71
N GLU A 81 23.69 36.90 -12.84
CA GLU A 81 23.87 38.29 -13.29
C GLU A 81 25.33 38.59 -13.65
#